data_AF-A0A2N1VIH7-F1
#
_entry.id   AF-A0A2N1VIH7-F1
#
_cell.length_a   1.000
_cell.length_b   1.000
_cell.length_c   1.000
_cell.angle_alpha   90.00
_cell.angle_beta   90.00
_cell.angle_gamma   90.00
#
_symmetry.space_group_name_H-M   'P 1'
#
loop_
_entity.id
_entity.type
_entity.pdbx_description
1 polymer ?
#
loop_
_entity_poly.entity_id
_entity_poly.type
_entity_poly.pdbx_seq_one_letter_code
_entity_poly.pdbx_strand_id
1 'polypeptide(L)'
;MRLTTNTFVTKAALVLMLAMLFVSAAPAQNTKTKTPVLNKYAVANITLGIKSESEGIRKASIDLAGKCKVDQAVDALIEQLDEENAPELRVLIAQALYNIGNEKGLYTLKAYVSSEKDPEVKRMYNLMAQEYAAGKGNVESAKK
;
A
#
# COMPACT_ATOMS: atom_id res chain seq x y z
N MET A 1 -35.99 43.63 40.17
CA MET A 1 -34.88 42.85 40.75
C MET A 1 -33.75 42.81 39.73
N ARG A 2 -32.75 43.71 39.84
CA ARG A 2 -31.64 43.80 38.87
C ARG A 2 -30.56 42.79 39.26
N LEU A 3 -30.38 41.72 38.48
CA LEU A 3 -29.22 40.86 38.61
C LEU A 3 -28.01 41.62 38.04
N THR A 4 -27.19 42.19 38.92
CA THR A 4 -25.87 42.71 38.52
C THR A 4 -24.98 41.52 38.23
N THR A 5 -24.96 41.08 36.97
CA THR A 5 -24.02 40.03 36.54
C THR A 5 -22.62 40.58 36.70
N ASN A 6 -21.79 39.88 37.47
CA ASN A 6 -20.40 40.27 37.68
C ASN A 6 -19.69 40.16 36.33
N THR A 7 -19.44 41.32 35.71
CA THR A 7 -18.87 41.43 34.37
C THR A 7 -17.52 40.72 34.24
N PHE A 8 -16.81 40.53 35.36
CA PHE A 8 -15.60 39.73 35.43
C PHE A 8 -15.88 38.24 35.21
N VAL A 9 -16.91 37.70 35.87
CA VAL A 9 -17.31 36.28 35.77
C VAL A 9 -17.84 35.96 34.37
N THR A 10 -18.66 36.84 33.78
CA THR A 10 -19.16 36.64 32.42
C THR A 10 -18.06 36.73 31.38
N LYS A 11 -17.10 37.64 31.50
CA LYS A 11 -15.94 37.70 30.59
C LYS A 11 -15.03 36.48 30.74
N ALA A 12 -14.78 36.03 31.96
CA ALA A 12 -13.99 34.82 32.22
C ALA A 12 -14.64 33.57 31.62
N ALA A 13 -15.96 33.43 31.76
CA ALA A 13 -16.72 32.34 31.15
C ALA A 13 -16.65 32.38 29.61
N LEU A 14 -16.73 33.58 29.01
CA LEU A 14 -16.66 33.75 27.55
C LEU A 14 -15.28 33.39 26.99
N VAL A 15 -14.20 33.74 27.70
CA VAL A 15 -12.82 33.37 27.32
C VAL A 15 -12.60 31.86 27.41
N LEU A 16 -13.12 31.20 28.45
CA LEU A 16 -13.05 29.73 28.57
C LEU A 16 -13.86 29.03 27.47
N MET A 17 -15.05 29.57 27.15
CA MET A 17 -15.89 29.02 26.08
C MET A 17 -15.24 29.19 24.70
N LEU A 18 -14.59 30.33 24.45
CA LEU A 18 -13.79 30.57 23.24
C LEU A 18 -12.57 29.63 23.17
N ALA A 19 -11.86 29.41 24.28
CA ALA A 19 -10.70 28.52 24.32
C ALA A 19 -11.08 27.06 23.97
N MET A 20 -12.26 26.60 24.38
CA MET A 20 -12.76 25.26 24.04
C MET A 20 -13.07 25.10 22.54
N LEU A 21 -13.40 26.18 21.83
CA LEU A 21 -13.68 26.13 20.39
C LEU A 21 -12.42 25.96 19.52
N PHE A 22 -11.22 26.22 20.06
CA PHE A 22 -9.95 26.04 19.33
C PHE A 22 -9.34 24.63 19.46
N VAL A 23 -9.92 23.73 20.24
CA VAL A 23 -9.37 22.37 20.48
C VAL A 23 -9.66 21.38 19.33
N SER A 24 -10.53 21.72 18.37
CA SER A 24 -10.98 20.77 17.34
C SER A 24 -10.03 20.57 16.15
N ALA A 25 -8.86 21.23 16.13
CA ALA A 25 -7.88 21.09 15.05
C ALA A 25 -6.56 20.49 15.54
N ALA A 26 -6.62 19.33 16.18
CA ALA A 26 -5.44 18.46 16.20
C ALA A 26 -5.27 17.92 14.78
N PRO A 27 -4.18 18.23 14.05
CA PRO A 27 -3.91 17.56 12.79
C PRO A 27 -3.81 16.07 13.11
N ALA A 28 -4.61 15.25 12.43
CA ALA A 28 -4.45 13.80 12.48
C ALA A 28 -2.98 13.50 12.18
N GLN A 29 -2.25 13.10 13.21
CA GLN A 29 -0.87 12.68 13.03
C GLN A 29 -0.96 11.37 12.28
N ASN A 30 -0.80 11.44 10.95
CA ASN A 30 -0.46 10.30 10.12
C ASN A 30 0.91 9.82 10.60
N THR A 31 0.95 9.13 11.74
CA THR A 31 2.16 8.50 12.23
C THR A 31 2.55 7.57 11.11
N LYS A 32 3.68 7.87 10.44
CA LYS A 32 4.33 6.93 9.53
C LYS A 32 4.42 5.62 10.31
N THR A 33 3.51 4.70 10.03
CA THR A 33 3.48 3.41 10.73
C THR A 33 4.81 2.78 10.39
N LYS A 34 5.60 2.47 11.42
CA LYS A 34 6.80 1.66 11.25
C LYS A 34 6.38 0.46 10.41
N THR A 35 7.08 0.21 9.31
CA THR A 35 6.86 -0.97 8.46
C THR A 35 6.67 -2.16 9.39
N PRO A 36 5.52 -2.85 9.36
CA PRO A 36 5.27 -3.95 10.27
C PRO A 36 6.38 -4.97 10.07
N VAL A 37 7.21 -5.15 11.09
CA VAL A 37 8.23 -6.21 11.10
C VAL A 37 7.44 -7.51 11.19
N LEU A 38 7.17 -8.11 10.04
CA LEU A 38 6.47 -9.37 9.93
C LEU A 38 7.32 -10.44 10.59
N ASN A 39 6.73 -11.15 11.55
CA ASN A 39 7.40 -12.32 12.11
C ASN A 39 7.50 -13.42 11.05
N LYS A 40 8.42 -14.37 11.24
CA LYS A 40 8.67 -15.47 10.29
C LYS A 40 7.41 -16.29 9.96
N TYR A 41 6.47 -16.42 10.89
CA TYR A 41 5.23 -17.17 10.68
C TYR A 41 4.26 -16.42 9.78
N ALA A 42 4.20 -15.10 9.91
CA ALA A 42 3.38 -14.26 9.04
C ALA A 42 3.90 -14.29 7.60
N VAL A 43 5.22 -14.20 7.41
CA VAL A 43 5.84 -14.38 6.09
C VAL A 43 5.50 -15.76 5.53
N ALA A 44 5.70 -16.84 6.31
CA ALA A 44 5.39 -18.20 5.87
C ALA A 44 3.91 -18.38 5.49
N ASN A 45 2.99 -17.86 6.29
CA ASN A 45 1.55 -17.95 6.03
C ASN A 45 1.15 -17.17 4.77
N ILE A 46 1.75 -16.00 4.53
CA ILE A 46 1.52 -15.22 3.31
C ILE A 46 2.02 -15.99 2.09
N THR A 47 3.25 -16.52 2.14
CA THR A 47 3.83 -17.30 1.05
C THR A 47 3.01 -18.55 0.74
N LEU A 48 2.58 -19.29 1.77
CA LEU A 48 1.68 -20.45 1.62
C LEU A 48 0.31 -20.03 1.05
N GLY A 49 -0.24 -18.93 1.55
CA GLY A 49 -1.54 -18.44 1.14
C GLY A 49 -1.59 -17.99 -0.33
N ILE A 50 -0.50 -17.45 -0.88
CA ILE A 50 -0.39 -17.11 -2.31
C ILE A 50 -0.62 -18.33 -3.21
N LYS A 51 -0.23 -19.52 -2.76
CA LYS A 51 -0.39 -20.79 -3.48
C LYS A 51 -1.64 -21.57 -3.07
N SER A 52 -2.53 -20.98 -2.28
CA SER A 52 -3.74 -21.65 -1.82
C SER A 52 -4.69 -21.96 -2.98
N GLU A 53 -5.30 -23.14 -2.98
CA GLU A 53 -6.40 -23.51 -3.89
C GLU A 53 -7.62 -22.59 -3.73
N SER A 54 -7.91 -22.16 -2.49
CA SER A 54 -8.97 -21.18 -2.24
C SER A 54 -8.59 -19.82 -2.82
N GLU A 55 -9.30 -19.40 -3.86
CA GLU A 55 -9.12 -18.11 -4.53
C GLU A 55 -9.18 -16.93 -3.54
N GLY A 56 -10.08 -16.99 -2.55
CA GLY A 56 -10.21 -15.94 -1.53
C GLY A 56 -8.95 -15.80 -0.66
N ILE A 57 -8.38 -16.93 -0.22
CA ILE A 57 -7.12 -16.93 0.55
C ILE A 57 -5.96 -16.46 -0.33
N ARG A 58 -5.90 -16.95 -1.58
CA ARG A 58 -4.90 -16.56 -2.56
C ARG A 58 -4.90 -15.05 -2.80
N LYS A 59 -6.06 -14.49 -3.15
CA LYS A 59 -6.27 -13.05 -3.36
C LYS A 59 -5.85 -12.23 -2.13
N ALA A 60 -6.30 -12.62 -0.94
CA ALA A 60 -5.96 -11.91 0.29
C ALA A 60 -4.46 -11.95 0.58
N SER A 61 -3.80 -13.08 0.32
CA SER A 61 -2.37 -13.25 0.56
C SER A 61 -1.52 -12.46 -0.42
N ILE A 62 -1.90 -12.44 -1.70
CA ILE A 62 -1.24 -11.62 -2.74
C ILE A 62 -1.35 -10.13 -2.38
N ASP A 63 -2.55 -9.66 -2.04
CA ASP A 63 -2.79 -8.27 -1.65
C ASP A 63 -1.98 -7.88 -0.41
N LEU A 64 -1.96 -8.74 0.60
CA LEU A 64 -1.20 -8.53 1.83
C LEU A 64 0.32 -8.52 1.58
N ALA A 65 0.82 -9.43 0.73
CA ALA A 65 2.23 -9.47 0.35
C ALA A 65 2.68 -8.13 -0.28
N GLY A 66 1.88 -7.60 -1.20
CA GLY A 66 2.12 -6.30 -1.84
C GLY A 66 2.07 -5.13 -0.86
N LYS A 67 1.00 -5.03 -0.07
CA LYS A 67 0.80 -3.94 0.90
C LYS A 67 1.86 -3.90 2.00
N CYS A 68 2.28 -5.06 2.47
CA CYS A 68 3.31 -5.19 3.49
C CYS A 68 4.74 -5.26 2.92
N LYS A 69 4.91 -5.21 1.59
CA LYS A 69 6.20 -5.27 0.89
C LYS A 69 7.05 -6.47 1.33
N VAL A 70 6.45 -7.66 1.29
CA VAL A 70 7.08 -8.90 1.74
C VAL A 70 8.04 -9.41 0.67
N ASP A 71 9.29 -8.96 0.72
CA ASP A 71 10.35 -9.36 -0.23
C ASP A 71 10.50 -10.89 -0.35
N GLN A 72 10.31 -11.62 0.75
CA GLN A 72 10.41 -13.08 0.77
C GLN A 72 9.29 -13.79 0.00
N ALA A 73 8.22 -13.09 -0.37
CA ALA A 73 7.09 -13.64 -1.12
C ALA A 73 7.27 -13.51 -2.65
N VAL A 74 8.32 -12.83 -3.12
CA VAL A 74 8.53 -12.54 -4.56
C VAL A 74 8.54 -13.82 -5.41
N ASP A 75 9.21 -14.86 -4.94
CA ASP A 75 9.31 -16.11 -5.71
C ASP A 75 7.95 -16.81 -5.82
N ALA A 76 7.20 -16.90 -4.71
CA ALA A 76 5.86 -17.47 -4.73
C ALA A 76 4.88 -16.65 -5.59
N LEU A 77 5.02 -15.32 -5.62
CA LEU A 77 4.23 -14.45 -6.51
C LEU A 77 4.56 -14.70 -7.98
N ILE A 78 5.85 -14.83 -8.33
CA ILE A 78 6.28 -15.13 -9.70
C ILE A 78 5.73 -16.49 -10.15
N GLU A 79 5.92 -17.53 -9.34
CA GLU A 79 5.39 -18.86 -9.63
C GLU A 79 3.86 -18.84 -9.74
N GLN A 80 3.16 -18.05 -8.91
CA GLN A 80 1.71 -17.96 -9.01
C GLN A 80 1.28 -17.22 -10.27
N LEU A 81 2.06 -16.24 -10.73
CA LEU A 81 1.77 -15.54 -11.97
C LEU A 81 1.84 -16.47 -13.19
N ASP A 82 2.74 -17.47 -13.19
CA ASP A 82 2.85 -18.48 -14.23
C ASP A 82 1.62 -19.38 -14.35
N GLU A 83 1.00 -19.69 -13.22
CA GLU A 83 -0.10 -20.66 -13.10
C GLU A 83 -1.48 -20.00 -13.13
N GLU A 84 -1.56 -18.69 -12.92
CA GLU A 84 -2.80 -17.96 -12.76
C GLU A 84 -3.50 -17.68 -14.10
N ASN A 85 -4.77 -18.05 -14.18
CA ASN A 85 -5.59 -17.88 -15.38
C ASN A 85 -6.50 -16.65 -15.29
N ALA A 86 -6.92 -16.31 -14.07
CA ALA A 86 -7.84 -15.21 -13.83
C ALA A 86 -7.17 -13.85 -14.14
N PRO A 87 -7.64 -13.08 -15.14
CA PRO A 87 -7.05 -11.79 -15.51
C PRO A 87 -6.89 -10.83 -14.32
N GLU A 88 -7.89 -10.77 -13.45
CA GLU A 88 -7.91 -9.92 -12.26
C GLU A 88 -6.85 -10.32 -11.24
N LEU A 89 -6.58 -11.61 -11.07
CA LEU A 89 -5.54 -12.08 -10.15
C LEU A 89 -4.15 -11.89 -10.74
N ARG A 90 -3.97 -12.05 -12.05
CA ARG A 90 -2.71 -11.70 -12.74
C ARG A 90 -2.34 -10.23 -12.53
N VAL A 91 -3.30 -9.33 -12.72
CA VAL A 91 -3.10 -7.89 -12.42
C VAL A 91 -2.77 -7.67 -10.93
N LEU A 92 -3.45 -8.37 -10.02
CA LEU A 92 -3.18 -8.24 -8.58
C LEU A 92 -1.77 -8.72 -8.21
N ILE A 93 -1.30 -9.82 -8.79
CA ILE A 93 0.06 -10.35 -8.57
C ILE A 93 1.10 -9.36 -9.09
N ALA A 94 0.90 -8.84 -10.31
CA ALA A 94 1.77 -7.81 -10.86
C ALA A 94 1.81 -6.55 -9.99
N GLN A 95 0.66 -6.10 -9.49
CA GLN A 95 0.59 -4.97 -8.57
C GLN A 95 1.33 -5.26 -7.25
N ALA A 96 1.24 -6.48 -6.72
CA ALA A 96 1.96 -6.88 -5.53
C ALA A 96 3.48 -6.86 -5.76
N LEU A 97 3.97 -7.45 -6.86
CA LEU A 97 5.38 -7.41 -7.25
C LEU A 97 5.89 -5.96 -7.41
N TYR A 98 5.09 -5.10 -8.04
CA TYR A 98 5.39 -3.67 -8.16
C TYR A 98 5.50 -2.97 -6.80
N ASN A 99 4.53 -3.22 -5.90
CA ASN A 99 4.49 -2.58 -4.58
C ASN A 99 5.64 -3.03 -3.66
N ILE A 100 6.04 -4.31 -3.75
CA ILE A 100 7.21 -4.83 -3.04
C ILE A 100 8.46 -4.08 -3.50
N GLY A 101 8.61 -3.83 -4.80
CA GLY A 101 9.72 -3.06 -5.34
C GLY A 101 11.03 -3.87 -5.47
N ASN A 102 10.95 -5.20 -5.34
CA ASN A 102 12.09 -6.09 -5.51
C ASN A 102 12.55 -6.12 -6.96
N GLU A 103 13.86 -6.01 -7.20
CA GLU A 103 14.41 -5.94 -8.56
C GLU A 103 14.09 -7.18 -9.39
N LYS A 104 14.09 -8.38 -8.78
CA LYS A 104 13.72 -9.63 -9.46
C LYS A 104 12.26 -9.57 -9.90
N GLY A 105 11.35 -9.22 -9.00
CA GLY A 105 9.91 -9.13 -9.29
C GLY A 105 9.59 -8.15 -10.42
N LEU A 106 10.26 -6.99 -10.41
CA LEU A 106 10.06 -5.95 -11.44
C LEU A 106 10.66 -6.33 -12.79
N TYR A 107 11.83 -6.97 -12.80
CA TYR A 107 12.43 -7.50 -14.03
C TYR A 107 11.54 -8.59 -14.65
N THR A 108 11.05 -9.50 -13.82
CA THR A 108 10.12 -10.55 -14.23
C THR A 108 8.85 -9.93 -14.82
N LEU A 109 8.20 -8.99 -14.12
CA LEU A 109 6.99 -8.34 -14.64
C LEU A 109 7.18 -7.73 -16.04
N LYS A 110 8.34 -7.09 -16.29
CA LYS A 110 8.67 -6.55 -17.61
C LYS A 110 8.76 -7.63 -18.69
N ALA A 111 9.28 -8.82 -18.36
CA ALA A 111 9.34 -9.94 -19.28
C ALA A 111 7.94 -10.48 -19.64
N TYR A 112 7.00 -10.49 -18.70
CA TYR A 112 5.64 -11.00 -18.92
C TYR A 112 4.79 -10.13 -19.85
N VAL A 113 5.13 -8.85 -20.02
CA VAL A 113 4.45 -7.97 -20.98
C VAL A 113 4.39 -8.60 -22.39
N SER A 114 5.46 -9.26 -22.80
CA SER A 114 5.57 -9.86 -24.14
C SER A 114 4.74 -11.14 -24.29
N SER A 115 4.62 -11.94 -23.22
CA SER A 115 3.86 -13.19 -23.22
C SER A 115 2.38 -13.01 -22.87
N GLU A 116 1.98 -11.86 -22.34
CA GLU A 116 0.60 -11.57 -21.99
C GLU A 116 -0.29 -11.45 -23.24
N LYS A 117 -1.40 -12.20 -23.22
CA LYS A 117 -2.37 -12.33 -24.32
C LYS A 117 -3.59 -11.45 -24.12
N ASP A 118 -3.99 -11.23 -22.86
CA ASP A 118 -5.10 -10.36 -22.52
C ASP A 118 -4.68 -8.89 -22.70
N PRO A 119 -5.35 -8.11 -23.58
CA PRO A 119 -4.95 -6.74 -23.87
C PRO A 119 -5.02 -5.81 -22.66
N GLU A 120 -5.99 -6.00 -21.76
CA GLU A 120 -6.15 -5.16 -20.57
C GLU A 120 -5.09 -5.50 -19.52
N VAL A 121 -4.82 -6.77 -19.28
CA VAL A 121 -3.72 -7.19 -18.38
C VAL A 121 -2.38 -6.68 -18.93
N LYS A 122 -2.15 -6.82 -20.24
CA LYS A 122 -0.94 -6.32 -20.90
C LYS A 122 -0.78 -4.82 -20.76
N ARG A 123 -1.88 -4.05 -20.87
CA ARG A 123 -1.88 -2.60 -20.66
C ARG A 123 -1.46 -2.27 -19.23
N MET A 124 -2.00 -2.97 -18.24
CA MET A 124 -1.63 -2.77 -16.84
C MET A 124 -0.16 -3.09 -16.57
N TYR A 125 0.37 -4.18 -17.13
CA TYR A 125 1.79 -4.53 -16.96
C TYR A 125 2.71 -3.48 -17.59
N ASN A 126 2.35 -2.97 -18.76
CA ASN A 126 3.09 -1.88 -19.41
C ASN A 126 3.13 -0.62 -18.55
N LEU A 127 2.00 -0.22 -17.96
CA LEU A 127 1.94 0.95 -17.08
C LEU A 127 2.89 0.78 -15.87
N MET A 128 2.83 -0.38 -15.20
CA MET A 128 3.71 -0.66 -14.06
C MET A 128 5.20 -0.68 -14.46
N ALA A 129 5.53 -1.26 -15.62
CA ALA A 129 6.90 -1.30 -16.12
C ALA A 129 7.44 0.09 -16.52
N GLN A 130 6.58 0.95 -17.08
CA GLN A 130 6.93 2.33 -17.42
C GLN A 130 7.16 3.19 -16.17
N GLU A 131 6.27 3.10 -15.19
CA GLU A 131 6.40 3.79 -13.89
C GLU A 131 7.70 3.40 -13.19
N TYR A 132 8.05 2.12 -13.18
CA TYR A 132 9.32 1.66 -12.63
C TYR A 132 10.54 2.25 -13.36
N ALA A 133 10.51 2.26 -14.70
CA ALA A 133 11.60 2.82 -15.50
C ALA A 133 11.78 4.33 -15.27
N ALA A 134 10.69 5.09 -15.20
CA ALA A 134 10.69 6.51 -14.88
C ALA A 134 11.23 6.77 -13.46
N GLY A 135 10.81 5.96 -12.49
CA GLY A 135 11.29 6.02 -11.11
C GLY A 135 12.81 5.83 -10.98
N LYS A 136 13.39 4.83 -11.66
CA LYS A 136 14.85 4.62 -11.64
C LYS A 136 15.63 5.77 -12.29
N GLY A 137 15.16 6.31 -13.42
CA GLY A 137 15.81 7.45 -14.09
C GLY A 137 15.89 8.70 -13.22
N ASN A 138 14.86 8.95 -12.39
CA ASN A 138 14.82 10.09 -11.47
C ASN A 138 15.78 9.92 -10.28
N VAL A 139 15.97 8.68 -9.79
CA VAL A 139 16.89 8.40 -8.68
C VAL A 139 18.36 8.49 -9.11
N GLU A 140 18.66 8.09 -10.35
CA GLU A 140 20.03 8.09 -10.88
C GLU A 140 20.50 9.50 -11.31
N SER A 141 19.58 10.35 -11.77
CA SER A 141 19.84 11.76 -12.05
C SER A 141 20.01 12.61 -10.78
N ALA A 142 19.41 12.24 -9.65
CA ALA A 142 19.59 12.94 -8.37
C ALA A 142 20.93 12.65 -7.66
N LYS A 143 21.71 11.67 -8.15
CA LYS A 143 23.04 11.32 -7.60
C LYS A 143 24.21 12.02 -8.31
N LYS A 144 23.93 12.82 -9.34
CA LYS A 144 24.92 13.52 -10.17
C LYS A 144 24.92 15.01 -9.87
#